data_AF-A0A957K8T9-F1
#
_entry.id   AF-A0A957K8T9-F1
#
_cell.length_a   1.000
_cell.length_b   1.000
_cell.length_c   1.000
_cell.angle_alpha   90.00
_cell.angle_beta   90.00
_cell.angle_gamma   90.00
#
_symmetry.space_group_name_H-M   'P 1'
#
loop_
_entity.id
_entity.type
_entity.pdbx_description
1 polymer ?
#
loop_
_entity_poly.entity_id
_entity_poly.type
_entity_poly.pdbx_seq_one_letter_code
_entity_poly.pdbx_strand_id
1 'polypeptide(L)'
;MATVPSRFSPWARLAPALAPAGLLSFGTGLVLSRLLYERFFPTLQLFGGWGATLLLTALITLAGLGLAAWLGRRLGAGRALRPFLPLALPLPYLFENRSLPLSAAWLVGLSLGLLLLLTLGLIQPRRRWPLWLVLLGSAIPYLLTMGRTVGRADTFEFQVRTLDLGIVHPTGYPLWLLLAKPFTWLPFGSPAWRVNLAAVAWGVLATGLLYGLLVALTGR
;
A
#
# COMPACT_ATOMS: atom_id res chain seq x y z
N MET A 1 -38.54 -33.37 14.70
CA MET A 1 -37.15 -33.45 14.18
C MET A 1 -36.32 -32.44 14.96
N ALA A 2 -35.65 -32.86 16.03
CA ALA A 2 -34.88 -31.96 16.90
C ALA A 2 -33.53 -31.63 16.26
N THR A 3 -33.24 -30.36 16.03
CA THR A 3 -31.96 -29.88 15.52
C THR A 3 -30.89 -30.09 16.60
N VAL A 4 -29.93 -30.99 16.35
CA VAL A 4 -28.77 -31.22 17.21
C VAL A 4 -28.00 -29.89 17.35
N PRO A 5 -27.79 -29.34 18.56
CA PRO A 5 -27.00 -28.13 18.74
C PRO A 5 -25.56 -28.41 18.28
N SER A 6 -25.06 -27.61 17.35
CA SER A 6 -23.67 -27.72 16.87
C SER A 6 -22.70 -27.61 18.06
N ARG A 7 -21.92 -28.67 18.35
CA ARG A 7 -21.01 -28.80 19.51
C ARG A 7 -19.80 -27.82 19.51
N PHE A 8 -19.74 -26.87 18.58
CA PHE A 8 -18.62 -25.93 18.50
C PHE A 8 -18.95 -24.63 19.24
N SER A 9 -18.04 -24.22 20.13
CA SER A 9 -18.14 -22.95 20.84
C SER A 9 -18.29 -21.79 19.83
N PRO A 10 -19.02 -20.71 20.18
CA PRO A 10 -19.13 -19.53 19.32
C PRO A 10 -17.76 -19.00 18.84
N TRP A 11 -16.71 -19.20 19.64
CA TRP A 11 -15.34 -18.81 19.34
C TRP A 11 -14.66 -19.70 18.32
N ALA A 12 -14.91 -21.01 18.32
CA ALA A 12 -14.35 -21.93 17.31
C ALA A 12 -14.80 -21.58 15.88
N ARG A 13 -16.02 -21.04 15.73
CA ARG A 13 -16.54 -20.55 14.44
C ARG A 13 -15.89 -19.25 13.96
N LEU A 14 -15.30 -18.47 14.86
CA LEU A 14 -14.68 -17.18 14.56
C LEU A 14 -13.15 -17.26 14.41
N ALA A 15 -12.54 -18.33 14.94
CA ALA A 15 -11.09 -18.55 14.90
C ALA A 15 -10.44 -18.31 13.51
N PRO A 16 -11.04 -18.74 12.37
CA PRO A 16 -10.47 -18.51 11.05
C PRO A 16 -10.34 -17.03 10.64
N ALA A 17 -11.11 -16.13 11.27
CA ALA A 17 -11.02 -14.69 11.03
C ALA A 17 -10.14 -13.98 12.07
N LEU A 18 -10.21 -14.42 13.33
CA LEU A 18 -9.53 -13.77 14.44
C LEU A 18 -8.00 -13.87 14.33
N ALA A 19 -7.46 -15.05 14.03
CA ALA A 19 -6.02 -15.24 13.92
C ALA A 19 -5.37 -14.37 12.83
N PRO A 20 -5.84 -14.40 11.56
CA PRO A 20 -5.25 -13.57 10.52
C PRO A 20 -5.52 -12.07 10.73
N ALA A 21 -6.69 -11.67 11.23
CA ALA A 21 -6.96 -10.26 11.55
C ALA A 21 -6.04 -9.75 12.67
N GLY A 22 -5.79 -10.58 13.70
CA GLY A 22 -4.84 -10.30 14.77
C GLY A 22 -3.42 -10.14 14.24
N LEU A 23 -2.95 -11.04 13.38
CA LEU A 23 -1.61 -10.97 12.78
C LEU A 23 -1.42 -9.71 11.92
N LEU A 24 -2.41 -9.38 11.09
CA LEU A 24 -2.38 -8.18 10.25
C LEU A 24 -2.39 -6.89 11.08
N SER A 25 -3.18 -6.88 12.16
CA SER A 25 -3.24 -5.75 13.10
C SER A 25 -1.93 -5.61 13.89
N PHE A 26 -1.33 -6.73 14.31
CA PHE A 26 -0.02 -6.76 14.95
C PHE A 26 1.07 -6.18 14.03
N GLY A 27 1.15 -6.64 12.79
CA GLY A 27 2.09 -6.11 11.81
C GLY A 27 1.87 -4.61 11.55
N THR A 28 0.62 -4.16 11.50
CA THR A 28 0.28 -2.73 11.38
C THR A 28 0.76 -1.93 12.58
N GLY A 29 0.66 -2.48 13.79
CA GLY A 29 1.17 -1.86 15.02
C GLY A 29 2.69 -1.65 14.99
N LEU A 30 3.44 -2.64 14.52
CA LEU A 30 4.88 -2.52 14.31
C LEU A 30 5.23 -1.45 13.27
N VAL A 31 4.51 -1.44 12.14
CA VAL A 31 4.71 -0.44 11.07
C VAL A 31 4.42 0.96 11.59
N LEU A 32 3.32 1.14 12.33
CA LEU A 32 2.96 2.43 12.92
C LEU A 32 4.02 2.91 13.90
N SER A 33 4.55 2.02 14.76
CA SER A 33 5.63 2.39 15.69
C SER A 33 6.86 2.89 14.93
N ARG A 34 7.30 2.12 13.93
CA ARG A 34 8.43 2.49 13.06
C ARG A 34 8.18 3.82 12.34
N LEU A 35 7.00 4.01 11.77
CA LEU A 35 6.63 5.23 11.05
C LEU A 35 6.61 6.46 11.98
N LEU A 36 6.04 6.32 13.18
CA LEU A 36 5.99 7.40 14.17
C LEU A 36 7.40 7.81 14.61
N TYR A 37 8.26 6.82 14.84
CA TYR A 37 9.67 7.06 15.14
C TYR A 37 10.36 7.79 13.99
N GLU A 38 10.36 7.23 12.77
CA GLU A 38 11.11 7.79 11.63
C GLU A 38 10.61 9.17 11.20
N ARG A 39 9.28 9.40 11.21
CA ARG A 39 8.70 10.65 10.69
C ARG A 39 8.85 11.83 11.65
N PHE A 40 8.78 11.56 12.94
CA PHE A 40 8.77 12.60 13.98
C PHE A 40 10.01 12.52 14.87
N PHE A 41 11.09 11.90 14.40
CA PHE A 41 12.37 11.93 15.09
C PHE A 41 12.88 13.39 15.16
N PRO A 42 13.33 13.88 16.32
CA PRO A 42 13.51 13.17 17.61
C PRO A 42 12.30 13.25 18.57
N THR A 43 11.26 14.02 18.27
CA THR A 43 10.10 14.27 19.15
C THR A 43 9.41 12.99 19.63
N LEU A 44 9.26 11.99 18.75
CA LEU A 44 8.63 10.70 19.06
C LEU A 44 9.63 9.55 19.18
N GLN A 45 10.83 9.83 19.69
CA GLN A 45 11.90 8.83 19.86
C GLN A 45 11.50 7.61 20.72
N LEU A 46 10.50 7.76 21.60
CA LEU A 46 10.01 6.67 22.46
C LEU A 46 9.54 5.44 21.66
N PHE A 47 9.04 5.63 20.43
CA PHE A 47 8.61 4.53 19.54
C PHE A 47 9.79 3.79 18.91
N GLY A 48 11.02 4.26 19.08
CA GLY A 48 12.23 3.47 18.82
C GLY A 48 12.55 2.48 19.96
N GLY A 49 11.90 2.61 21.12
CA GLY A 49 12.06 1.72 22.27
C GLY A 49 11.06 0.55 22.27
N TRP A 50 11.47 -0.56 22.90
CA TRP A 50 10.64 -1.76 23.03
C TRP A 50 9.32 -1.50 23.76
N GLY A 51 9.33 -0.73 24.85
CA GLY A 51 8.13 -0.49 25.67
C GLY A 51 6.98 0.15 24.89
N ALA A 52 7.23 1.28 24.24
CA ALA A 52 6.19 1.97 23.47
C ALA A 52 5.77 1.20 22.21
N THR A 53 6.72 0.55 21.54
CA THR A 53 6.42 -0.30 20.37
C THR A 53 5.49 -1.45 20.74
N LEU A 54 5.81 -2.18 21.81
CA LEU A 54 4.99 -3.30 22.28
C LEU A 54 3.62 -2.82 22.77
N LEU A 55 3.56 -1.70 23.48
CA LEU A 55 2.28 -1.12 23.94
C LEU A 55 1.39 -0.74 22.76
N LEU A 56 1.91 0.05 21.80
CA LEU A 56 1.15 0.44 20.62
C LEU A 56 0.70 -0.78 19.82
N THR A 57 1.61 -1.72 19.61
CA THR A 57 1.32 -2.95 18.87
C THR A 57 0.24 -3.79 19.56
N ALA A 58 0.30 -3.92 20.89
CA ALA A 58 -0.73 -4.61 21.67
C ALA A 58 -2.08 -3.91 21.53
N LEU A 59 -2.14 -2.58 21.66
CA LEU A 59 -3.38 -1.81 21.53
C LEU A 59 -4.02 -1.97 20.15
N ILE A 60 -3.22 -1.85 19.07
CA ILE A 60 -3.70 -2.03 17.70
C ILE A 60 -4.16 -3.48 17.47
N THR A 61 -3.43 -4.47 17.98
CA THR A 61 -3.80 -5.89 17.88
C THR A 61 -5.12 -6.17 18.59
N LEU A 62 -5.30 -5.66 19.81
CA LEU A 62 -6.53 -5.83 20.59
C LEU A 62 -7.72 -5.15 19.90
N ALA A 63 -7.54 -3.93 19.38
CA ALA A 63 -8.57 -3.24 18.61
C ALA A 63 -8.97 -4.04 17.36
N GLY A 64 -7.98 -4.56 16.62
CA GLY A 64 -8.21 -5.40 15.45
C GLY A 64 -8.94 -6.70 15.76
N LEU A 65 -8.54 -7.41 16.83
CA LEU A 65 -9.22 -8.61 17.30
C LEU A 65 -10.67 -8.30 17.73
N GLY A 66 -10.90 -7.20 18.44
CA GLY A 66 -12.23 -6.74 18.83
C GLY A 66 -13.13 -6.47 17.62
N LEU A 67 -12.61 -5.75 16.63
CA LEU A 67 -13.32 -5.47 15.37
C LEU A 67 -13.60 -6.75 14.58
N ALA A 68 -12.63 -7.67 14.48
CA ALA A 68 -12.79 -8.95 13.80
C ALA A 68 -13.83 -9.84 14.49
N ALA A 69 -13.87 -9.86 15.82
CA ALA A 69 -14.88 -10.58 16.58
C ALA A 69 -16.28 -9.99 16.34
N TRP A 70 -16.40 -8.66 16.36
CA TRP A 70 -17.66 -7.97 16.10
C TRP A 70 -18.18 -8.23 14.67
N LEU A 71 -17.32 -8.05 13.66
CA LEU A 71 -17.64 -8.36 12.27
C LEU A 71 -17.98 -9.84 12.07
N GLY A 72 -17.21 -10.73 12.71
CA GLY A 72 -17.39 -12.17 12.62
C GLY A 72 -18.76 -12.63 13.14
N ARG A 73 -19.25 -12.03 14.22
CA ARG A 73 -20.61 -12.31 14.75
C ARG A 73 -21.72 -11.81 13.82
N ARG A 74 -21.48 -10.71 13.07
CA ARG A 74 -22.48 -10.11 12.17
C ARG A 74 -22.50 -10.71 10.77
N LEU A 75 -21.33 -11.01 10.21
CA LEU A 75 -21.15 -11.33 8.79
C LEU A 75 -20.63 -12.75 8.55
N GLY A 76 -20.20 -13.46 9.61
CA GLY A 76 -19.47 -14.72 9.53
C GLY A 76 -17.97 -14.54 9.29
N ALA A 77 -17.17 -15.55 9.69
CA ALA A 77 -15.71 -15.47 9.71
C ALA A 77 -15.09 -15.08 8.35
N GLY A 78 -15.50 -15.72 7.25
CA GLY A 78 -14.90 -15.46 5.93
C GLY A 78 -15.15 -14.03 5.41
N ARG A 79 -16.29 -13.41 5.74
CA ARG A 79 -16.57 -12.02 5.35
C ARG A 79 -15.90 -11.02 6.30
N ALA A 80 -15.76 -11.38 7.57
CA ALA A 80 -15.13 -10.54 8.59
C ALA A 80 -13.63 -10.31 8.37
N LEU A 81 -12.94 -11.20 7.67
CA LEU A 81 -11.51 -11.02 7.35
C LEU A 81 -11.26 -9.98 6.23
N ARG A 82 -12.24 -9.78 5.33
CA ARG A 82 -12.04 -8.96 4.12
C ARG A 82 -11.57 -7.53 4.41
N PRO A 83 -12.11 -6.80 5.41
CA PRO A 83 -11.64 -5.46 5.75
C PRO A 83 -10.21 -5.40 6.27
N PHE A 84 -9.64 -6.52 6.74
CA PHE A 84 -8.27 -6.56 7.26
C PHE A 84 -7.22 -6.80 6.19
N LEU A 85 -7.57 -7.39 5.04
CA LEU A 85 -6.59 -7.70 3.98
C LEU A 85 -5.74 -6.49 3.54
N PRO A 86 -6.28 -5.25 3.42
CA PRO A 86 -5.47 -4.09 3.10
C PRO A 86 -4.33 -3.81 4.08
N LEU A 87 -4.44 -4.23 5.35
CA LEU A 87 -3.38 -4.06 6.35
C LEU A 87 -2.09 -4.83 6.01
N ALA A 88 -2.12 -5.74 5.04
CA ALA A 88 -0.93 -6.40 4.52
C ALA A 88 -0.03 -5.45 3.71
N LEU A 89 -0.61 -4.42 3.08
CA LEU A 89 0.09 -3.49 2.18
C LEU A 89 1.31 -2.80 2.83
N PRO A 90 1.25 -2.30 4.07
CA PRO A 90 2.39 -1.64 4.70
C PRO A 90 3.42 -2.61 5.30
N LEU A 91 3.16 -3.91 5.39
CA LEU A 91 4.06 -4.87 6.07
C LEU A 91 5.47 -4.96 5.47
N PRO A 92 5.68 -4.87 4.14
CA PRO A 92 7.03 -4.86 3.56
C PRO A 92 7.91 -3.74 4.10
N TYR A 93 7.32 -2.62 4.54
CA TYR A 93 8.06 -1.51 5.14
C TYR A 93 8.80 -1.91 6.42
N LEU A 94 8.40 -2.97 7.13
CA LEU A 94 9.15 -3.47 8.29
C LEU A 94 10.56 -3.95 7.93
N PHE A 95 10.74 -4.45 6.72
CA PHE A 95 11.99 -5.06 6.25
C PHE A 95 12.82 -4.13 5.37
N GLU A 96 12.31 -2.95 5.04
CA GLU A 96 13.05 -1.96 4.25
C GLU A 96 14.15 -1.34 5.11
N ASN A 97 15.40 -1.39 4.67
CA ASN A 97 16.52 -0.83 5.43
C ASN A 97 16.63 0.70 5.32
N ARG A 98 15.86 1.32 4.41
CA ARG A 98 15.82 2.76 4.20
C ARG A 98 14.66 3.41 4.97
N SER A 99 14.87 4.62 5.46
CA SER A 99 13.78 5.44 6.01
C SER A 99 12.99 6.10 4.89
N LEU A 100 11.72 5.73 4.74
CA LEU A 100 10.80 6.22 3.70
C LEU A 100 9.45 6.63 4.32
N PRO A 101 9.44 7.59 5.26
CA PRO A 101 8.27 7.87 6.11
C PRO A 101 7.07 8.38 5.31
N LEU A 102 7.29 9.09 4.21
CA LEU A 102 6.19 9.58 3.36
C LEU A 102 5.47 8.42 2.68
N SER A 103 6.21 7.51 2.05
CA SER A 103 5.65 6.32 1.38
C SER A 103 4.95 5.41 2.37
N ALA A 104 5.57 5.17 3.53
CA ALA A 104 4.97 4.38 4.60
C ALA A 104 3.70 5.02 5.15
N ALA A 105 3.66 6.34 5.36
CA ALA A 105 2.46 7.05 5.79
C ALA A 105 1.31 6.91 4.79
N TRP A 106 1.59 6.97 3.50
CA TRP A 106 0.59 6.74 2.45
C TRP A 106 0.05 5.31 2.47
N LEU A 107 0.93 4.30 2.57
CA LEU A 107 0.51 2.90 2.64
C LEU A 107 -0.34 2.62 3.88
N VAL A 108 0.05 3.14 5.05
CA VAL A 108 -0.72 3.02 6.29
C VAL A 108 -2.07 3.73 6.16
N GLY A 109 -2.08 4.97 5.70
CA GLY A 109 -3.31 5.76 5.53
C GLY A 109 -4.29 5.09 4.56
N LEU A 110 -3.79 4.59 3.42
CA LEU A 110 -4.58 3.84 2.45
C LEU A 110 -5.15 2.56 3.07
N SER A 111 -4.36 1.81 3.83
CA SER A 111 -4.77 0.54 4.43
C SER A 111 -5.85 0.74 5.50
N LEU A 112 -5.68 1.74 6.36
CA LEU A 112 -6.67 2.10 7.38
C LEU A 112 -7.96 2.66 6.74
N GLY A 113 -7.82 3.48 5.70
CA GLY A 113 -8.95 3.99 4.92
C GLY A 113 -9.75 2.87 4.25
N LEU A 114 -9.06 1.93 3.58
CA LEU A 114 -9.71 0.76 2.98
C LEU A 114 -10.35 -0.14 4.03
N LEU A 115 -9.70 -0.37 5.17
CA LEU A 115 -10.29 -1.10 6.29
C LEU A 115 -11.58 -0.45 6.76
N LEU A 116 -11.60 0.86 6.95
CA LEU A 116 -12.78 1.61 7.36
C LEU A 116 -13.89 1.51 6.30
N LEU A 117 -13.58 1.80 5.04
CA LEU A 117 -14.55 1.79 3.95
C LEU A 117 -15.15 0.40 3.70
N LEU A 118 -14.35 -0.67 3.82
CA LEU A 118 -14.83 -2.05 3.73
C LEU A 118 -15.67 -2.45 4.95
N THR A 119 -15.29 -1.98 6.15
CA THR A 119 -16.06 -2.21 7.39
C THR A 119 -17.43 -1.54 7.33
N LEU A 120 -17.49 -0.32 6.79
CA LEU A 120 -18.74 0.43 6.58
C LEU A 120 -19.55 -0.04 5.37
N GLY A 121 -19.03 -0.99 4.58
CA GLY A 121 -19.71 -1.49 3.38
C GLY A 121 -19.82 -0.47 2.24
N LEU A 122 -19.02 0.60 2.27
CA LEU A 122 -19.01 1.66 1.26
C LEU A 122 -18.28 1.23 -0.02
N ILE A 123 -17.37 0.25 0.09
CA ILE A 123 -16.69 -0.38 -1.04
C ILE A 123 -17.25 -1.79 -1.24
N GLN A 124 -17.75 -2.05 -2.46
CA GLN A 124 -18.18 -3.38 -2.87
C GLN A 124 -17.13 -3.98 -3.82
N PRO A 125 -16.55 -5.16 -3.50
CA PRO A 125 -15.48 -5.75 -4.32
C PRO A 125 -15.88 -6.09 -5.77
N ARG A 126 -17.18 -6.21 -6.05
CA ARG A 126 -17.71 -6.53 -7.37
C ARG A 126 -18.13 -5.30 -8.18
N ARG A 127 -17.99 -4.10 -7.61
CA ARG A 127 -18.35 -2.86 -8.28
C ARG A 127 -17.21 -2.45 -9.21
N ARG A 128 -17.54 -2.23 -10.48
CA ARG A 128 -16.64 -1.58 -11.43
C ARG A 128 -16.41 -0.14 -10.97
N TRP A 129 -15.14 0.20 -10.75
CA TRP A 129 -14.73 1.56 -10.47
C TRP A 129 -14.53 2.29 -11.79
N PRO A 130 -14.96 3.55 -11.93
CA PRO A 130 -14.67 4.30 -13.13
C PRO A 130 -13.14 4.46 -13.29
N LEU A 131 -12.65 4.34 -14.52
CA LEU A 131 -11.22 4.32 -14.83
C LEU A 131 -10.48 5.53 -14.24
N TRP A 132 -11.08 6.71 -14.27
CA TRP A 132 -10.46 7.92 -13.71
C TRP A 132 -10.18 7.81 -12.21
N LEU A 133 -10.98 7.08 -11.42
CA LEU A 133 -10.68 6.85 -10.01
C LEU A 133 -9.45 5.96 -9.82
N VAL A 134 -9.28 4.96 -10.68
CA VAL A 134 -8.09 4.08 -10.68
C VAL A 134 -6.85 4.86 -11.09
N LEU A 135 -6.95 5.71 -12.12
CA LEU A 135 -5.86 6.57 -12.57
C LEU A 135 -5.47 7.59 -11.49
N LEU A 136 -6.42 8.29 -10.88
CA LEU A 136 -6.13 9.23 -9.79
C LEU A 136 -5.58 8.52 -8.54
N GLY A 137 -6.16 7.37 -8.19
CA GLY A 137 -5.75 6.56 -7.04
C GLY A 137 -4.31 6.04 -7.16
N SER A 138 -3.82 5.83 -8.37
CA SER A 138 -2.42 5.46 -8.64
C SER A 138 -1.50 6.66 -8.84
N ALA A 139 -1.98 7.72 -9.51
CA ALA A 139 -1.18 8.91 -9.82
C ALA A 139 -0.82 9.73 -8.59
N ILE A 140 -1.76 9.94 -7.67
CA ILE A 140 -1.55 10.82 -6.51
C ILE A 140 -0.40 10.31 -5.63
N PRO A 141 -0.38 9.03 -5.17
CA PRO A 141 0.73 8.53 -4.37
C PRO A 141 2.07 8.64 -5.12
N TYR A 142 2.10 8.30 -6.41
CA TYR A 142 3.32 8.34 -7.21
C TYR A 142 3.87 9.76 -7.37
N LEU A 143 3.02 10.75 -7.66
CA LEU A 143 3.43 12.16 -7.76
C LEU A 143 3.93 12.71 -6.42
N LEU A 144 3.38 12.24 -5.31
CA LEU A 144 3.79 12.67 -3.98
C LEU A 144 5.08 12.01 -3.49
N THR A 145 5.38 10.80 -3.97
CA THR A 145 6.52 9.99 -3.51
C THR A 145 7.69 9.90 -4.50
N MET A 146 7.50 10.33 -5.75
CA MET A 146 8.58 10.33 -6.74
C MET A 146 9.73 11.25 -6.31
N GLY A 147 10.97 10.83 -6.61
CA GLY A 147 12.15 11.64 -6.37
C GLY A 147 12.09 12.96 -7.15
N ARG A 148 12.36 14.09 -6.49
CA ARG A 148 12.38 15.41 -7.15
C ARG A 148 13.76 15.85 -7.64
N THR A 149 14.78 15.10 -7.25
CA THR A 149 16.18 15.39 -7.48
C THR A 149 16.88 14.20 -8.12
N VAL A 150 18.17 14.36 -8.36
CA VAL A 150 19.03 13.29 -8.83
C VAL A 150 18.96 12.09 -7.88
N GLY A 151 18.71 10.92 -8.45
CA GLY A 151 18.63 9.65 -7.71
C GLY A 151 20.00 9.06 -7.39
N ARG A 152 20.02 7.78 -7.01
CA ARG A 152 21.24 6.99 -6.81
C ARG A 152 21.23 5.78 -7.75
N ALA A 153 22.40 5.20 -7.99
CA ALA A 153 22.57 4.00 -8.82
C ALA A 153 21.84 4.14 -10.17
N ASP A 154 21.05 3.15 -10.56
CA ASP A 154 20.32 3.12 -11.83
C ASP A 154 19.45 4.36 -12.03
N THR A 155 18.79 4.86 -10.97
CA THR A 155 17.95 6.05 -11.08
C THR A 155 18.73 7.25 -11.58
N PHE A 156 19.96 7.45 -11.08
CA PHE A 156 20.83 8.52 -11.57
C PHE A 156 21.21 8.30 -13.04
N GLU A 157 21.59 7.08 -13.39
CA GLU A 157 22.05 6.76 -14.74
C GLU A 157 20.95 6.96 -15.78
N PHE A 158 19.73 6.50 -15.49
CA PHE A 158 18.57 6.73 -16.33
C PHE A 158 18.26 8.22 -16.50
N GLN A 159 18.38 9.02 -15.43
CA GLN A 159 18.13 10.46 -15.49
C GLN A 159 19.16 11.18 -16.37
N VAL A 160 20.42 10.75 -16.37
CA VAL A 160 21.48 11.34 -17.19
C VAL A 160 21.39 10.86 -18.63
N ARG A 161 21.31 9.54 -18.85
CA ARG A 161 21.34 8.93 -20.20
C ARG A 161 20.10 9.16 -21.02
N THR A 162 18.97 9.54 -20.40
CA THR A 162 17.79 9.96 -21.16
C THR A 162 18.03 11.28 -21.91
N LEU A 163 18.98 12.12 -21.46
CA LEU A 163 19.23 13.43 -22.08
C LEU A 163 19.96 13.30 -23.42
N ASP A 164 20.91 12.39 -23.52
CA ASP A 164 21.70 12.12 -24.73
C ASP A 164 21.23 10.87 -25.49
N LEU A 165 20.23 10.13 -24.97
CA LEU A 165 19.84 8.80 -25.45
C LEU A 165 21.03 7.82 -25.48
N GLY A 166 21.95 7.97 -24.53
CA GLY A 166 23.11 7.10 -24.40
C GLY A 166 22.77 5.71 -23.87
N ILE A 167 23.80 4.94 -23.51
CA ILE A 167 23.64 3.58 -22.99
C ILE A 167 23.66 3.66 -21.45
N VAL A 168 22.58 3.19 -20.83
CA VAL A 168 22.53 2.85 -19.40
C VAL A 168 23.27 1.52 -19.20
N HIS A 169 23.80 1.21 -18.01
CA HIS A 169 24.52 -0.01 -17.69
C HIS A 169 23.95 -1.26 -18.39
N PRO A 170 24.77 -2.31 -18.66
CA PRO A 170 24.30 -3.51 -19.36
C PRO A 170 22.97 -4.01 -18.76
N THR A 171 21.83 -3.99 -19.46
CA THR A 171 21.54 -4.20 -20.89
C THR A 171 21.14 -2.98 -21.74
N GLY A 172 21.26 -1.74 -21.25
CA GLY A 172 21.06 -0.51 -22.06
C GLY A 172 19.65 0.10 -22.10
N TYR A 173 18.59 -0.69 -21.91
CA TYR A 173 17.20 -0.23 -21.76
C TYR A 173 16.69 0.83 -22.78
N PRO A 174 16.90 0.65 -24.09
CA PRO A 174 16.63 1.69 -25.11
C PRO A 174 15.16 2.11 -25.17
N LEU A 175 14.22 1.16 -25.00
CA LEU A 175 12.79 1.46 -25.01
C LEU A 175 12.42 2.47 -23.92
N TRP A 176 12.94 2.29 -22.70
CA TRP A 176 12.68 3.20 -21.61
C TRP A 176 13.21 4.61 -21.89
N LEU A 177 14.42 4.73 -22.46
CA LEU A 177 14.99 6.03 -22.81
C LEU A 177 14.14 6.75 -23.86
N LEU A 178 13.64 6.03 -24.87
CA LEU A 178 12.74 6.59 -25.88
C LEU A 178 11.40 7.04 -25.28
N LEU A 179 10.85 6.29 -24.33
CA LEU A 179 9.60 6.63 -23.64
C LEU A 179 9.77 7.79 -22.65
N ALA A 180 10.95 7.96 -22.05
CA ALA A 180 11.25 9.03 -21.11
C ALA A 180 11.72 10.33 -21.79
N LYS A 181 12.34 10.25 -22.97
CA LYS A 181 12.88 11.40 -23.72
C LYS A 181 11.89 12.54 -23.95
N PRO A 182 10.62 12.30 -24.36
CA PRO A 182 9.65 13.37 -24.55
C PRO A 182 9.42 14.21 -23.29
N PHE A 183 9.49 13.59 -22.10
CA PHE A 183 9.33 14.30 -20.84
C PHE A 183 10.47 15.27 -20.56
N THR A 184 11.68 15.02 -21.08
CA THR A 184 12.81 15.94 -20.92
C THR A 184 12.59 17.30 -21.60
N TRP A 185 11.69 17.35 -22.60
CA TRP A 185 11.33 18.58 -23.33
C TRP A 185 10.34 19.48 -22.58
N LEU A 186 9.75 19.02 -21.47
CA LEU A 186 8.89 19.88 -20.63
C LEU A 186 9.69 21.10 -20.17
N PRO A 187 9.14 22.33 -20.18
CA PRO A 187 9.91 23.54 -19.88
C PRO A 187 10.11 23.81 -18.38
N PHE A 188 9.64 22.93 -17.50
CA PHE A 188 9.65 23.12 -16.04
C PHE A 188 10.21 21.91 -15.29
N GLY A 189 10.66 22.13 -14.05
CA GLY A 189 11.32 21.11 -13.24
C GLY A 189 12.74 20.79 -13.71
N SER A 190 13.49 20.04 -12.90
CA SER A 190 14.81 19.56 -13.26
C SER A 190 14.74 18.39 -14.26
N PRO A 191 15.79 18.12 -15.05
CA PRO A 191 15.84 16.94 -15.90
C PRO A 191 15.56 15.63 -15.14
N ALA A 192 16.12 15.49 -13.93
CA ALA A 192 15.87 14.35 -13.05
C ALA A 192 14.38 14.21 -12.68
N TRP A 193 13.73 15.32 -12.33
CA TRP A 193 12.29 15.35 -12.03
C TRP A 193 11.45 14.93 -13.24
N ARG A 194 11.78 15.41 -14.44
CA ARG A 194 11.06 15.09 -15.69
C ARG A 194 11.14 13.61 -16.05
N VAL A 195 12.32 13.00 -15.89
CA VAL A 195 12.50 11.56 -16.12
C VAL A 195 11.73 10.73 -15.09
N ASN A 196 11.70 11.14 -13.82
CA ASN A 196 10.87 10.47 -12.81
C ASN A 196 9.36 10.65 -13.09
N LEU A 197 8.95 11.82 -13.60
CA LEU A 197 7.57 12.05 -14.04
C LEU A 197 7.17 11.09 -15.17
N ALA A 198 8.08 10.78 -16.10
CA ALA A 198 7.84 9.76 -17.12
C ALA A 198 7.49 8.40 -16.47
N ALA A 199 8.22 8.01 -15.42
CA ALA A 199 7.96 6.74 -14.72
C ALA A 199 6.58 6.74 -14.08
N VAL A 200 6.18 7.88 -13.50
CA VAL A 200 4.83 8.06 -12.96
C VAL A 200 3.78 7.90 -14.05
N ALA A 201 3.94 8.60 -15.18
CA ALA A 201 2.97 8.55 -16.27
C ALA A 201 2.77 7.13 -16.83
N TRP A 202 3.87 6.42 -17.10
CA TRP A 202 3.81 5.06 -17.64
C TRP A 202 3.31 4.04 -16.60
N GLY A 203 3.64 4.20 -15.32
CA GLY A 203 3.10 3.36 -14.25
C GLY A 203 1.59 3.52 -14.04
N VAL A 204 1.09 4.77 -14.09
CA VAL A 204 -0.35 5.08 -14.03
C VAL A 204 -1.08 4.50 -15.24
N LEU A 205 -0.51 4.66 -16.44
CA LEU A 205 -1.08 4.06 -17.66
C LEU A 205 -1.14 2.53 -17.56
N ALA A 206 -0.05 1.88 -17.15
CA ALA A 206 0.00 0.44 -16.98
C ALA A 206 -1.06 -0.06 -15.98
N THR A 207 -1.28 0.67 -14.89
CA THR A 207 -2.31 0.36 -13.89
C THR A 207 -3.72 0.47 -14.49
N GLY A 208 -3.98 1.51 -15.28
CA GLY A 208 -5.26 1.68 -15.98
C GLY A 208 -5.52 0.59 -17.02
N LEU A 209 -4.49 0.20 -17.79
CA LEU A 209 -4.57 -0.88 -18.77
C LEU A 209 -4.81 -2.23 -18.10
N LEU A 210 -4.10 -2.52 -17.01
CA LEU A 210 -4.31 -3.73 -16.23
C LEU A 210 -5.74 -3.77 -15.66
N TYR A 211 -6.23 -2.65 -15.14
CA TYR A 211 -7.61 -2.57 -14.67
C TYR A 211 -8.62 -2.86 -15.80
N GLY A 212 -8.44 -2.24 -16.96
CA GLY A 212 -9.29 -2.49 -18.13
C GLY A 212 -9.25 -3.95 -18.58
N LEU A 213 -8.07 -4.55 -18.62
CA LEU A 213 -7.89 -5.97 -18.94
C LEU A 213 -8.62 -6.87 -17.94
N LEU A 214 -8.48 -6.60 -16.64
CA LEU A 214 -9.18 -7.36 -15.60
C LEU A 214 -10.69 -7.26 -15.77
N VAL A 215 -11.23 -6.05 -15.97
CA VAL A 215 -12.67 -5.85 -16.22
C VAL A 215 -13.15 -6.60 -17.47
N ALA A 216 -12.35 -6.63 -18.53
CA ALA A 216 -12.66 -7.35 -19.76
C ALA A 216 -12.70 -8.88 -19.54
N LEU A 217 -11.78 -9.43 -18.74
CA LEU A 217 -11.68 -10.87 -18.47
C LEU A 217 -12.72 -11.36 -17.44
N THR A 218 -13.05 -10.55 -16.44
CA THR A 218 -13.95 -10.95 -15.33
C THR A 218 -15.39 -10.53 -15.55
N GLY A 219 -15.63 -9.58 -16.45
CA GLY A 219 -16.91 -8.89 -16.58
C GLY A 219 -17.30 -8.12 -15.31
N ARG A 220 -16.38 -7.84 -14.38
CA ARG A 220 -16.65 -7.19 -13.09
C ARG A 220 -15.45 -6.40 -12.58
#